data_AF-A0A9P7XI51-F1
#
_entry.id   AF-A0A9P7XI51-F1
#
_cell.length_a   1.000
_cell.length_b   1.000
_cell.length_c   1.000
_cell.angle_alpha   90.00
_cell.angle_beta   90.00
_cell.angle_gamma   90.00
#
_symmetry.space_group_name_H-M   'P 1'
#
loop_
_entity.id
_entity.type
_entity.pdbx_description
1 polymer ?
#
loop_
_entity_poly.entity_id
_entity_poly.type
_entity_poly.pdbx_seq_one_letter_code
_entity_poly.pdbx_strand_id
1 'polypeptide(L)'
;MDPLSRLPLECLQRILHAVADQKNRSYLAHLANLVRFNRYMALVTLPFLYYDPLKAVSSVNCGGIRTRALLCTLLASTPVADLHPALSFEFESDAIASPELDIPGFDYIHNVYNLDIITNQFRNGMQEATSKSRIKETDYTLKCLDSKPPAFIEDFQAKEFLLWCCHQDLESLSIPLSDITRYRHAIDRLPRLDHVRFILDVIYDNTPADGPTDRISRDDAMQAVVQFVEEHTRVFRGRLKTVEGAEGVSGIFLGNIITSDAQRQIYRLLPPIQQPKTISNNNWDQLMAHLLATDLAHVESICGATREQWRHVARESLQILPRCRSLKRLNTLALGKGTFAWAVQERRKQANSESGSLGGSDGGQGSIDDDDDDATSAIRQALYLDIQTTDREHSRDLSQADFLLPPVFAATTDVSTTNASTTPFTVSQGALTKHRQGRSIPTHIVVQSLSRLVLRGRWVVDDILLTHLLTGVFPKVKYVSMNDSEGLTLPSLIQVLRANLKLVKHFDTIEIGLSEPTAVEGAELGLYPHPEFKKDMKITFHYTLFLQSKEYFLLRDPSILAPPKSRE
;
A
#
# COMPACT_ATOMS: atom_id res chain seq x y z
N MET A 1 9.12 -46.17 -23.39
CA MET A 1 10.16 -46.13 -22.34
C MET A 1 10.61 -44.69 -22.22
N ASP A 2 10.38 -44.04 -21.08
CA ASP A 2 10.78 -42.66 -20.83
C ASP A 2 12.31 -42.53 -20.92
N PRO A 3 12.87 -41.62 -21.72
CA PRO A 3 14.33 -41.43 -21.80
C PRO A 3 14.95 -41.13 -20.43
N LEU A 4 14.22 -40.51 -19.50
CA LEU A 4 14.73 -40.22 -18.17
C LEU A 4 14.88 -41.47 -17.28
N SER A 5 14.08 -42.52 -17.51
CA SER A 5 14.19 -43.77 -16.75
C SER A 5 15.36 -44.64 -17.20
N ARG A 6 16.10 -44.22 -18.22
CA ARG A 6 17.32 -44.89 -18.72
C ARG A 6 18.61 -44.24 -18.22
N LEU A 7 18.50 -43.12 -17.51
CA LEU A 7 19.68 -42.45 -16.95
C LEU A 7 20.20 -43.22 -15.73
N PRO A 8 21.53 -43.33 -15.57
CA PRO A 8 22.13 -43.77 -14.32
C PRO A 8 21.64 -42.91 -13.16
N LEU A 9 21.45 -43.54 -11.99
CA LEU A 9 20.92 -42.90 -10.78
C LEU A 9 21.72 -41.64 -10.40
N GLU A 10 23.04 -41.71 -10.57
CA GLU A 10 23.99 -40.65 -10.26
C GLU A 10 23.79 -39.42 -11.16
N CYS A 11 23.42 -39.63 -12.43
CA CYS A 11 23.09 -38.54 -13.35
C CYS A 11 21.80 -37.84 -12.92
N LEU A 12 20.79 -38.60 -12.51
CA LEU A 12 19.51 -38.07 -12.06
C LEU A 12 19.67 -37.26 -10.76
N GLN A 13 20.43 -37.77 -9.80
CA GLN A 13 20.73 -37.05 -8.55
C GLN A 13 21.47 -35.72 -8.82
N ARG A 14 22.43 -35.71 -9.76
CA ARG A 14 23.12 -34.47 -10.16
C ARG A 14 22.19 -33.44 -10.81
N ILE A 15 21.24 -33.89 -11.65
CA ILE A 15 20.23 -33.01 -12.24
C ILE A 15 19.33 -32.41 -11.14
N LEU A 16 18.88 -33.23 -10.18
CA LEU A 16 18.04 -32.77 -9.08
C LEU A 16 18.78 -31.79 -8.15
N HIS A 17 20.06 -32.03 -7.87
CA HIS A 17 20.91 -31.07 -7.17
C HIS A 17 21.02 -29.75 -7.94
N ALA A 18 21.29 -29.80 -9.25
CA ALA A 18 21.38 -28.60 -10.07
C ALA A 18 20.04 -27.82 -10.12
N VAL A 19 18.90 -28.51 -10.13
CA VAL A 19 17.57 -27.90 -10.07
C VAL A 19 17.29 -27.28 -8.69
N ALA A 20 17.67 -27.94 -7.60
CA ALA A 20 17.52 -27.43 -6.25
C ALA A 20 18.42 -26.20 -5.98
N ASP A 21 19.63 -26.19 -6.54
CA ASP A 21 20.62 -25.11 -6.36
C ASP A 21 20.25 -23.82 -7.11
N GLN A 22 19.37 -23.87 -8.11
CA GLN A 22 18.97 -22.70 -8.90
C GLN A 22 18.19 -21.63 -8.09
N LYS A 23 17.85 -21.88 -6.81
CA LYS A 23 17.11 -20.96 -5.90
C LYS A 23 15.86 -20.30 -6.50
N ASN A 24 15.35 -20.82 -7.62
CA ASN A 24 14.22 -20.24 -8.33
C ASN A 24 12.92 -20.75 -7.68
N ARG A 25 11.99 -19.87 -7.35
CA ARG A 25 10.71 -20.23 -6.70
C ARG A 25 9.93 -21.34 -7.43
N SER A 26 10.19 -21.54 -8.72
CA SER A 26 9.57 -22.58 -9.53
C SER A 26 10.14 -23.99 -9.34
N TYR A 27 11.32 -24.20 -8.70
CA TYR A 27 11.94 -25.52 -8.64
C TYR A 27 11.09 -26.55 -7.89
N LEU A 28 10.39 -26.15 -6.83
CA LEU A 28 9.50 -27.02 -6.04
C LEU A 28 8.37 -27.61 -6.89
N ALA A 29 7.79 -26.82 -7.80
CA ALA A 29 6.76 -27.30 -8.71
C ALA A 29 7.30 -28.33 -9.72
N HIS A 30 8.55 -28.17 -10.17
CA HIS A 30 9.20 -29.13 -11.08
C HIS A 30 9.53 -30.44 -10.35
N LEU A 31 10.04 -30.37 -9.11
CA LEU A 31 10.28 -31.55 -8.28
C LEU A 31 8.97 -32.30 -7.96
N ALA A 32 7.89 -31.58 -7.61
CA ALA A 32 6.59 -32.18 -7.36
C ALA A 32 6.01 -32.89 -8.60
N ASN A 33 6.29 -32.36 -9.80
CA ASN A 33 5.89 -33.01 -11.05
C ASN A 33 6.73 -34.27 -11.34
N LEU A 34 8.04 -34.26 -11.04
CA LEU A 34 8.93 -35.42 -11.24
C LEU A 34 8.51 -36.64 -10.41
N VAL A 35 8.00 -36.41 -9.19
CA VAL A 35 7.43 -37.49 -8.34
C VAL A 35 6.27 -38.23 -9.02
N ARG A 36 5.57 -37.59 -9.97
CA ARG A 36 4.41 -38.19 -10.66
C ARG A 36 4.78 -39.06 -11.86
N PHE A 37 6.00 -38.97 -12.39
CA PHE A 37 6.36 -39.65 -13.64
C PHE A 37 6.55 -41.16 -13.48
N ASN A 38 7.28 -41.61 -12.46
CA ASN A 38 7.57 -43.03 -12.23
C ASN A 38 8.03 -43.24 -10.77
N ARG A 39 7.78 -44.43 -10.20
CA ARG A 39 8.25 -44.83 -8.85
C ARG A 39 9.75 -44.61 -8.64
N TYR A 40 10.59 -44.91 -9.63
CA TYR A 40 12.03 -44.67 -9.53
C TYR A 40 12.36 -43.18 -9.43
N MET A 41 11.67 -42.33 -10.21
CA MET A 41 11.82 -40.88 -10.13
C MET A 41 11.36 -40.31 -8.80
N ALA A 42 10.24 -40.82 -8.29
CA ALA A 42 9.74 -40.45 -6.97
C ALA A 42 10.79 -40.70 -5.90
N LEU A 43 11.32 -41.93 -5.81
CA LEU A 43 12.32 -42.31 -4.80
C LEU A 43 13.55 -41.38 -4.78
N VAL A 44 14.02 -40.94 -5.95
CA VAL A 44 15.21 -40.09 -6.05
C VAL A 44 14.88 -38.61 -5.80
N THR A 45 13.65 -38.18 -6.06
CA THR A 45 13.20 -36.78 -5.92
C THR A 45 12.74 -36.44 -4.50
N LEU A 46 12.20 -37.41 -3.77
CA LEU A 46 11.65 -37.21 -2.42
C LEU A 46 12.66 -36.57 -1.44
N PRO A 47 13.94 -36.99 -1.34
CA PRO A 47 14.90 -36.36 -0.45
C PRO A 47 15.09 -34.86 -0.70
N PHE A 48 14.95 -34.39 -1.94
CA PHE A 48 15.07 -32.98 -2.30
C PHE A 48 13.82 -32.17 -1.95
N LEU A 49 12.63 -32.78 -2.02
CA LEU A 49 11.38 -32.17 -1.59
C LEU A 49 11.28 -32.07 -0.07
N TYR A 50 11.83 -33.06 0.65
CA TYR A 50 11.78 -33.16 2.11
C TYR A 50 13.02 -32.65 2.82
N TYR A 51 14.01 -32.10 2.10
CA TYR A 51 15.17 -31.46 2.72
C TYR A 51 14.75 -30.28 3.63
N ASP A 52 13.62 -29.63 3.32
CA ASP A 52 12.97 -28.62 4.15
C ASP A 52 11.44 -28.68 3.96
N PRO A 53 10.72 -29.50 4.76
CA PRO A 53 9.29 -29.77 4.55
C PRO A 53 8.42 -28.52 4.75
N LEU A 54 8.87 -27.55 5.56
CA LEU A 54 8.11 -26.33 5.86
C LEU A 54 8.20 -25.30 4.72
N LYS A 55 9.30 -25.31 3.95
CA LYS A 55 9.47 -24.44 2.79
C LYS A 55 8.51 -24.79 1.64
N ALA A 56 8.20 -26.07 1.46
CA ALA A 56 7.20 -26.52 0.48
C ALA A 56 5.76 -26.05 0.82
N VAL A 57 5.43 -25.98 2.12
CA VAL A 57 4.11 -25.55 2.61
C VAL A 57 3.96 -24.02 2.57
N SER A 58 5.05 -23.29 2.83
CA SER A 58 5.08 -21.81 2.80
C SER A 58 5.01 -21.18 1.40
N SER A 59 5.14 -21.97 0.33
CA SER A 59 5.07 -21.51 -1.07
C SER A 59 3.61 -21.35 -1.54
N VAL A 60 2.93 -20.33 -1.02
CA VAL A 60 1.48 -20.06 -1.23
C VAL A 60 1.08 -19.80 -2.70
N ASN A 61 2.04 -19.65 -3.63
CA ASN A 61 1.75 -19.30 -5.03
C ASN A 61 1.73 -20.48 -6.03
N CYS A 62 1.92 -21.74 -5.60
CA CYS A 62 1.89 -22.89 -6.52
C CYS A 62 0.63 -23.74 -6.31
N GLY A 63 -0.49 -23.41 -6.98
CA GLY A 63 -1.63 -24.33 -7.22
C GLY A 63 -2.01 -25.25 -6.04
N GLY A 64 -2.08 -24.68 -4.84
CA GLY A 64 -1.80 -25.33 -3.55
C GLY A 64 -2.68 -26.49 -3.10
N ILE A 65 -3.76 -26.82 -3.81
CA ILE A 65 -4.64 -27.92 -3.41
C ILE A 65 -4.01 -29.28 -3.75
N ARG A 66 -3.33 -29.41 -4.89
CA ARG A 66 -2.88 -30.71 -5.41
C ARG A 66 -1.57 -31.21 -4.80
N THR A 67 -0.66 -30.29 -4.48
CA THR A 67 0.61 -30.63 -3.81
C THR A 67 0.36 -30.96 -2.34
N ARG A 68 -0.54 -30.22 -1.68
CA ARG A 68 -0.95 -30.48 -0.30
C ARG A 68 -1.68 -31.82 -0.16
N ALA A 69 -2.62 -32.14 -1.06
CA ALA A 69 -3.29 -33.43 -1.07
C ALA A 69 -2.32 -34.60 -1.25
N LEU A 70 -1.37 -34.49 -2.19
CA LEU A 70 -0.35 -35.53 -2.41
C LEU A 70 0.55 -35.73 -1.18
N LEU A 71 0.98 -34.63 -0.54
CA LEU A 71 1.82 -34.70 0.67
C LEU A 71 1.08 -35.39 1.82
N CYS A 72 -0.21 -35.07 2.00
CA CYS A 72 -1.04 -35.66 3.04
C CYS A 72 -1.32 -37.15 2.78
N THR A 73 -1.58 -37.54 1.53
CA THR A 73 -1.75 -38.95 1.17
C THR A 73 -0.47 -39.75 1.43
N LEU A 74 0.71 -39.18 1.12
CA LEU A 74 1.98 -39.84 1.36
C LEU A 74 2.29 -39.99 2.85
N LEU A 75 2.03 -38.97 3.67
CA LEU A 75 2.21 -39.04 5.13
C LEU A 75 1.23 -40.03 5.78
N ALA A 76 -0.04 -40.04 5.37
CA ALA A 76 -1.05 -40.98 5.89
C ALA A 76 -0.77 -42.45 5.51
N SER A 77 0.04 -42.69 4.48
CA SER A 77 0.40 -44.03 3.99
C SER A 77 1.73 -44.57 4.54
N THR A 78 2.46 -43.76 5.31
CA THR A 78 3.80 -44.13 5.82
C THR A 78 3.63 -44.81 7.18
N PRO A 79 4.20 -46.02 7.40
CA PRO A 79 4.15 -46.67 8.70
C PRO A 79 4.72 -45.75 9.79
N VAL A 80 4.04 -45.68 10.94
CA VAL A 80 4.40 -44.75 12.03
C VAL A 80 5.85 -44.93 12.50
N ALA A 81 6.36 -46.17 12.45
CA ALA A 81 7.74 -46.50 12.80
C ALA A 81 8.79 -45.85 11.87
N ASP A 82 8.39 -45.47 10.66
CA ASP A 82 9.25 -44.84 9.65
C ASP A 82 9.09 -43.31 9.62
N LEU A 83 8.16 -42.75 10.41
CA LEU A 83 8.00 -41.31 10.56
C LEU A 83 9.07 -40.73 11.49
N HIS A 84 9.52 -39.52 11.19
CA HIS A 84 10.45 -38.79 12.06
C HIS A 84 9.86 -38.67 13.48
N PRO A 85 10.65 -38.76 14.57
CA PRO A 85 10.13 -38.79 15.95
C PRO A 85 9.17 -37.65 16.32
N ALA A 86 9.39 -36.46 15.76
CA ALA A 86 8.50 -35.30 15.93
C ALA A 86 7.10 -35.48 15.32
N LEU A 87 6.93 -36.41 14.37
CA LEU A 87 5.66 -36.81 13.75
C LEU A 87 5.11 -38.12 14.35
N SER A 88 5.96 -38.95 14.95
CA SER A 88 5.55 -40.24 15.55
C SER A 88 4.71 -40.08 16.83
N PHE A 89 4.95 -39.00 17.59
CA PHE A 89 4.20 -38.67 18.81
C PHE A 89 2.70 -38.41 18.55
N GLU A 90 2.34 -38.20 17.28
CA GLU A 90 1.00 -37.84 16.80
C GLU A 90 0.07 -39.04 16.57
N PHE A 91 0.61 -40.26 16.43
CA PHE A 91 -0.14 -41.46 16.04
C PHE A 91 -0.34 -42.51 17.15
N GLU A 92 0.33 -42.37 18.29
CA GLU A 92 0.19 -43.34 19.41
C GLU A 92 -1.01 -43.06 20.33
N SER A 93 -1.77 -41.97 20.13
CA SER A 93 -2.83 -41.58 21.08
C SER A 93 -4.20 -42.25 20.87
N ASP A 94 -4.43 -43.01 19.80
CA ASP A 94 -5.70 -43.70 19.55
C ASP A 94 -5.50 -45.22 19.43
N ALA A 95 -5.21 -45.87 20.55
CA ALA A 95 -5.30 -47.32 20.68
C ALA A 95 -6.56 -47.71 21.48
N ILE A 96 -7.73 -47.67 20.83
CA ILE A 96 -8.86 -48.54 21.19
C ILE A 96 -9.22 -49.38 19.96
N ALA A 97 -8.85 -50.65 20.07
CA ALA A 97 -9.20 -51.83 19.28
C ALA A 97 -10.00 -51.65 17.97
N SER A 98 -9.39 -52.05 16.85
CA SER A 98 -10.13 -52.62 15.73
C SER A 98 -9.32 -53.67 14.97
N PRO A 99 -9.99 -54.63 14.31
CA PRO A 99 -9.47 -55.97 14.05
C PRO A 99 -8.59 -56.03 12.80
N GLU A 100 -7.72 -57.04 12.78
CA GLU A 100 -6.88 -57.43 11.65
C GLU A 100 -7.70 -57.52 10.35
N LEU A 101 -7.43 -56.61 9.42
CA LEU A 101 -7.86 -56.70 8.03
C LEU A 101 -6.59 -56.84 7.19
N ASP A 102 -6.31 -58.10 6.84
CA ASP A 102 -5.25 -58.48 5.92
C ASP A 102 -5.66 -58.05 4.50
N ILE A 103 -5.07 -56.96 4.00
CA ILE A 103 -5.27 -56.49 2.62
C ILE A 103 -3.99 -56.79 1.83
N PRO A 104 -3.98 -57.81 0.95
CA PRO A 104 -2.83 -58.06 0.09
C PRO A 104 -2.87 -57.16 -1.15
N GLY A 105 -1.73 -56.54 -1.45
CA GLY A 105 -1.42 -55.97 -2.77
C GLY A 105 -1.66 -54.47 -2.90
N PHE A 106 -0.63 -53.68 -2.62
CA PHE A 106 -0.57 -52.25 -2.91
C PHE A 106 -0.35 -52.02 -4.41
N ASP A 107 -1.39 -51.63 -5.16
CA ASP A 107 -1.27 -51.17 -6.55
C ASP A 107 -1.29 -49.65 -6.65
N TYR A 108 -0.09 -49.07 -6.60
CA TYR A 108 0.21 -47.64 -6.79
C TYR A 108 -0.39 -47.06 -8.09
N ILE A 109 -0.51 -47.88 -9.14
CA ILE A 109 -0.99 -47.43 -10.45
C ILE A 109 -2.50 -47.17 -10.41
N HIS A 110 -3.27 -47.99 -9.68
CA HIS A 110 -4.72 -47.85 -9.59
C HIS A 110 -5.13 -46.52 -8.93
N ASN A 111 -4.43 -46.12 -7.87
CA ASN A 111 -4.75 -44.90 -7.11
C ASN A 111 -4.31 -43.61 -7.84
N VAL A 112 -3.20 -43.64 -8.58
CA VAL A 112 -2.78 -42.52 -9.42
C VAL A 112 -3.69 -42.37 -10.64
N TYR A 113 -4.17 -43.47 -11.23
CA TYR A 113 -5.14 -43.44 -12.33
C TYR A 113 -6.49 -42.86 -11.89
N ASN A 114 -6.99 -43.21 -10.71
CA ASN A 114 -8.26 -42.68 -10.20
C ASN A 114 -8.20 -41.16 -9.94
N LEU A 115 -7.07 -40.65 -9.46
CA LEU A 115 -6.83 -39.21 -9.32
C LEU A 115 -6.78 -38.49 -10.68
N ASP A 116 -6.20 -39.10 -11.72
CA ASP A 116 -6.16 -38.52 -13.06
C ASP A 116 -7.55 -38.55 -13.75
N ILE A 117 -8.35 -39.58 -13.51
CA ILE A 117 -9.74 -39.69 -14.00
C ILE A 117 -10.61 -38.59 -13.40
N ILE A 118 -10.57 -38.39 -12.07
CA ILE A 118 -11.33 -37.33 -11.38
C ILE A 118 -10.89 -35.94 -11.86
N THR A 119 -9.59 -35.76 -12.09
CA THR A 119 -9.02 -34.49 -12.56
C THR A 119 -9.38 -34.17 -14.01
N ASN A 120 -9.44 -35.18 -14.88
CA ASN A 120 -9.82 -35.02 -16.29
C ASN A 120 -11.35 -34.87 -16.46
N GLN A 121 -12.17 -35.52 -15.62
CA GLN A 121 -13.61 -35.27 -15.58
C GLN A 121 -13.93 -33.82 -15.17
N PHE A 122 -13.19 -33.27 -14.20
CA PHE A 122 -13.33 -31.88 -13.77
C PHE A 122 -12.90 -30.88 -14.87
N ARG A 123 -11.82 -31.19 -15.60
CA ARG A 123 -11.32 -30.38 -16.72
C ARG A 123 -12.27 -30.40 -17.92
N ASN A 124 -12.82 -31.56 -18.27
CA ASN A 124 -13.75 -31.71 -19.39
C ASN A 124 -15.10 -31.02 -19.10
N GLY A 125 -15.58 -31.08 -17.85
CA GLY A 125 -16.76 -30.33 -17.41
C GLY A 125 -16.58 -28.81 -17.51
N MET A 126 -15.38 -28.29 -17.20
CA MET A 126 -15.07 -26.86 -17.39
C MET A 126 -14.96 -26.45 -18.86
N GLN A 127 -14.37 -27.29 -19.72
CA GLN A 127 -14.23 -26.97 -21.15
C GLN A 127 -15.57 -27.00 -21.91
N GLU A 128 -16.48 -27.92 -21.55
CA GLU A 128 -17.84 -27.93 -22.11
C GLU A 128 -18.65 -26.70 -21.68
N ALA A 129 -18.49 -26.22 -20.44
CA ALA A 129 -19.15 -25.01 -19.94
C ALA A 129 -18.68 -23.73 -20.66
N THR A 130 -17.42 -23.67 -21.09
CA THR A 130 -16.90 -22.53 -21.88
C THR A 130 -17.25 -22.57 -23.37
N SER A 131 -17.68 -23.73 -23.90
CA SER A 131 -17.88 -23.92 -25.35
C SER A 131 -19.32 -23.68 -25.81
N LYS A 132 -20.29 -23.54 -24.91
CA LYS A 132 -21.72 -23.38 -25.25
C LYS A 132 -22.32 -22.16 -24.56
N SER A 133 -22.04 -20.97 -25.10
CA SER A 133 -22.79 -19.73 -24.78
C SER A 133 -23.55 -19.22 -26.01
N ARG A 134 -24.58 -19.96 -26.43
CA ARG A 134 -25.79 -19.45 -27.09
C ARG A 134 -26.76 -20.60 -27.34
N ILE A 135 -27.79 -20.69 -26.49
CA ILE A 135 -29.22 -21.02 -26.76
C ILE A 135 -29.87 -21.30 -25.39
N LYS A 136 -31.15 -20.91 -25.29
CA LYS A 136 -31.99 -20.89 -24.08
C LYS A 136 -32.33 -22.28 -23.52
N GLU A 137 -32.53 -22.27 -22.20
CA GLU A 137 -33.44 -23.09 -21.38
C GLU A 137 -33.24 -24.61 -21.21
N THR A 138 -33.22 -24.95 -19.91
CA THR A 138 -33.85 -26.08 -19.21
C THR A 138 -33.19 -27.48 -19.24
N ASP A 139 -32.81 -27.90 -18.02
CA ASP A 139 -33.15 -29.20 -17.40
C ASP A 139 -32.16 -30.39 -17.42
N TYR A 140 -30.85 -30.20 -17.14
CA TYR A 140 -29.92 -31.35 -17.08
C TYR A 140 -28.89 -31.40 -15.94
N THR A 141 -29.11 -30.73 -14.80
CA THR A 141 -28.13 -30.72 -13.68
C THR A 141 -28.73 -31.09 -12.32
N LEU A 142 -29.34 -32.28 -12.20
CA LEU A 142 -29.87 -32.76 -10.91
C LEU A 142 -29.57 -34.25 -10.58
N LYS A 143 -28.43 -34.83 -11.00
CA LYS A 143 -28.11 -36.23 -10.63
C LYS A 143 -26.70 -36.56 -10.13
N CYS A 144 -25.78 -35.60 -9.95
CA CYS A 144 -24.39 -35.93 -9.54
C CYS A 144 -23.89 -35.29 -8.23
N LEU A 145 -24.72 -34.65 -7.41
CA LEU A 145 -24.27 -34.03 -6.16
C LEU A 145 -25.20 -34.37 -4.99
N ASP A 146 -25.17 -35.63 -4.55
CA ASP A 146 -25.83 -36.09 -3.31
C ASP A 146 -24.84 -36.75 -2.33
N SER A 147 -23.52 -36.59 -2.55
CA SER A 147 -22.52 -37.08 -1.60
C SER A 147 -22.08 -35.96 -0.68
N LYS A 148 -22.36 -36.13 0.63
CA LYS A 148 -21.82 -35.32 1.73
C LYS A 148 -20.31 -35.07 1.54
N PRO A 149 -19.78 -33.91 1.98
CA PRO A 149 -18.33 -33.73 2.02
C PRO A 149 -17.71 -34.86 2.87
N PRO A 150 -16.58 -35.46 2.44
CA PRO A 150 -15.96 -36.55 3.18
C PRO A 150 -15.47 -36.03 4.54
N ALA A 151 -15.72 -36.79 5.61
CA ALA A 151 -15.31 -36.55 7.00
C ALA A 151 -13.79 -36.28 7.21
N PHE A 152 -13.01 -36.39 6.15
CA PHE A 152 -11.56 -36.18 6.12
C PHE A 152 -11.12 -34.72 6.28
N ILE A 153 -11.94 -33.73 5.88
CA ILE A 153 -11.58 -32.30 6.01
C ILE A 153 -11.69 -31.83 7.47
N GLU A 154 -12.72 -32.26 8.19
CA GLU A 154 -12.95 -31.91 9.60
C GLU A 154 -11.88 -32.53 10.53
N ASP A 155 -11.47 -33.78 10.28
CA ASP A 155 -10.44 -34.47 11.06
C ASP A 155 -9.02 -33.87 10.86
N PHE A 156 -8.80 -33.21 9.72
CA PHE A 156 -7.52 -32.58 9.37
C PHE A 156 -7.29 -31.23 10.06
N GLN A 157 -8.31 -30.35 10.09
CA GLN A 157 -8.24 -29.08 10.86
C GLN A 157 -8.16 -29.35 12.37
N ALA A 158 -8.68 -30.49 12.82
CA ALA A 158 -8.55 -30.92 14.20
C ALA A 158 -7.15 -31.28 14.66
N LYS A 159 -6.33 -31.84 13.76
CA LYS A 159 -4.94 -32.22 14.05
C LYS A 159 -3.99 -31.01 14.00
N GLU A 160 -4.18 -30.06 13.08
CA GLU A 160 -3.45 -28.78 13.08
C GLU A 160 -3.66 -28.00 14.40
N PHE A 161 -4.89 -27.98 14.94
CA PHE A 161 -5.19 -27.31 16.22
C PHE A 161 -4.47 -27.92 17.44
N LEU A 162 -4.25 -29.24 17.44
CA LEU A 162 -3.56 -29.93 18.53
C LEU A 162 -2.05 -29.68 18.52
N LEU A 163 -1.44 -29.64 17.34
CA LEU A 163 -0.02 -29.26 17.18
C LEU A 163 0.24 -27.82 17.65
N TRP A 164 -0.76 -26.96 17.48
CA TRP A 164 -0.69 -25.53 17.78
C TRP A 164 -0.81 -25.20 19.28
N CYS A 165 -1.60 -26.00 20.02
CA CYS A 165 -1.79 -25.84 21.46
C CYS A 165 -0.51 -25.99 22.30
N CYS A 166 0.58 -26.49 21.70
CA CYS A 166 1.85 -26.75 22.38
C CYS A 166 2.86 -25.59 22.29
N HIS A 167 2.57 -24.51 21.58
CA HIS A 167 3.52 -23.40 21.38
C HIS A 167 3.07 -22.12 22.07
N GLN A 168 3.48 -21.94 23.33
CA GLN A 168 3.26 -20.72 24.12
C GLN A 168 3.95 -19.47 23.52
N ASP A 169 4.89 -19.68 22.60
CA ASP A 169 5.72 -18.63 22.00
C ASP A 169 5.22 -18.06 20.69
N LEU A 170 3.99 -18.38 20.32
CA LEU A 170 3.48 -17.95 19.04
C LEU A 170 3.06 -16.47 19.06
N GLU A 171 3.65 -15.69 18.16
CA GLU A 171 3.42 -14.24 18.02
C GLU A 171 2.38 -13.92 16.93
N SER A 172 2.22 -14.80 15.93
CA SER A 172 1.33 -14.57 14.78
C SER A 172 0.47 -15.79 14.47
N LEU A 173 -0.84 -15.59 14.33
CA LEU A 173 -1.84 -16.63 14.07
C LEU A 173 -2.68 -16.30 12.84
N SER A 174 -2.98 -17.31 12.03
CA SER A 174 -3.99 -17.22 10.97
C SER A 174 -5.19 -18.13 11.28
N ILE A 175 -6.39 -17.56 11.42
CA ILE A 175 -7.61 -18.26 11.82
C ILE A 175 -8.61 -18.30 10.67
N PRO A 176 -8.97 -19.49 10.14
CA PRO A 176 -10.14 -19.62 9.28
C PRO A 176 -11.41 -19.18 10.02
N LEU A 177 -12.27 -18.39 9.38
CA LEU A 177 -13.49 -17.88 10.02
C LEU A 177 -14.45 -18.97 10.46
N SER A 178 -14.47 -20.13 9.79
CA SER A 178 -15.23 -21.30 10.21
C SER A 178 -14.77 -21.85 11.57
N ASP A 179 -13.49 -21.70 11.89
CA ASP A 179 -12.86 -22.26 13.10
C ASP A 179 -12.81 -21.26 14.26
N ILE A 180 -13.30 -20.03 14.11
CA ILE A 180 -13.12 -18.95 15.10
C ILE A 180 -13.57 -19.34 16.51
N THR A 181 -14.71 -20.03 16.63
CA THR A 181 -15.25 -20.49 17.91
C THR A 181 -14.29 -21.44 18.61
N ARG A 182 -13.60 -22.29 17.85
CA ARG A 182 -12.62 -23.24 18.37
C ARG A 182 -11.39 -22.52 18.93
N TYR A 183 -10.86 -21.55 18.19
CA TYR A 183 -9.70 -20.77 18.63
C TYR A 183 -10.01 -19.90 19.87
N ARG A 184 -11.25 -19.45 20.02
CA ARG A 184 -11.67 -18.70 21.20
C ARG A 184 -11.47 -19.48 22.51
N HIS A 185 -11.72 -20.78 22.50
CA HIS A 185 -11.49 -21.64 23.67
C HIS A 185 -10.02 -21.88 24.01
N ALA A 186 -9.09 -21.47 23.14
CA ALA A 186 -7.65 -21.62 23.34
C ALA A 186 -6.92 -20.28 23.59
N ILE A 187 -7.65 -19.17 23.77
CA ILE A 187 -7.07 -17.84 23.93
C ILE A 187 -6.07 -17.80 25.08
N ASP A 188 -6.41 -18.40 26.22
CA ASP A 188 -5.59 -18.50 27.43
C ASP A 188 -4.20 -19.11 27.20
N ARG A 189 -4.03 -19.86 26.11
CA ARG A 189 -2.76 -20.49 25.70
C ARG A 189 -1.91 -19.63 24.77
N LEU A 190 -2.37 -18.43 24.41
CA LEU A 190 -1.74 -17.55 23.42
C LEU A 190 -1.22 -16.24 24.04
N PRO A 191 -0.37 -16.30 25.09
CA PRO A 191 0.06 -15.11 25.83
C PRO A 191 0.99 -14.20 25.02
N ARG A 192 1.64 -14.74 23.98
CA ARG A 192 2.60 -14.00 23.14
C ARG A 192 2.03 -13.52 21.82
N LEU A 193 0.79 -13.87 21.51
CA LEU A 193 0.13 -13.51 20.26
C LEU A 193 -0.04 -12.00 20.17
N ASP A 194 0.67 -11.39 19.22
CA ASP A 194 0.60 -9.96 18.95
C ASP A 194 0.03 -9.62 17.55
N HIS A 195 -0.12 -10.63 16.69
CA HIS A 195 -0.70 -10.50 15.35
C HIS A 195 -1.72 -11.62 15.07
N VAL A 196 -2.91 -11.26 14.60
CA VAL A 196 -3.92 -12.24 14.17
C VAL A 196 -4.42 -11.89 12.78
N ARG A 197 -4.48 -12.89 11.90
CA ARG A 197 -5.04 -12.79 10.56
C ARG A 197 -6.26 -13.71 10.42
N PHE A 198 -7.43 -13.18 10.07
CA PHE A 198 -8.63 -13.97 9.82
C PHE A 198 -8.77 -14.32 8.35
N ILE A 199 -8.88 -15.60 8.02
CA ILE A 199 -8.98 -16.08 6.64
C ILE A 199 -10.44 -16.43 6.32
N LEU A 200 -10.97 -15.85 5.24
CA LEU A 200 -12.25 -16.29 4.69
C LEU A 200 -12.04 -17.62 3.95
N ASP A 201 -12.61 -18.69 4.49
CA ASP A 201 -12.55 -20.03 3.92
C ASP A 201 -13.84 -20.37 3.14
N VAL A 202 -13.77 -21.41 2.29
CA VAL A 202 -14.73 -21.74 1.22
C VAL A 202 -16.17 -21.94 1.71
N ILE A 203 -16.36 -22.18 3.01
CA ILE A 203 -17.68 -22.36 3.63
C ILE A 203 -18.51 -21.07 3.59
N TYR A 204 -17.88 -19.90 3.41
CA TYR A 204 -18.53 -18.58 3.35
C TYR A 204 -18.76 -18.04 1.93
N ASP A 205 -18.71 -18.88 0.89
CA ASP A 205 -19.01 -18.40 -0.45
C ASP A 205 -20.49 -17.96 -0.52
N ASN A 206 -20.70 -16.65 -0.72
CA ASN A 206 -21.99 -15.96 -0.65
C ASN A 206 -22.94 -16.33 -1.80
N THR A 207 -22.77 -17.49 -2.43
CA THR A 207 -23.72 -17.98 -3.42
C THR A 207 -25.04 -18.26 -2.70
N PRO A 208 -26.13 -17.55 -3.05
CA PRO A 208 -27.46 -17.84 -2.55
C PRO A 208 -27.92 -19.14 -3.23
N ALA A 209 -27.39 -20.26 -2.76
CA ALA A 209 -27.91 -21.57 -3.10
C ALA A 209 -29.03 -21.86 -2.10
N ASP A 210 -30.23 -22.13 -2.61
CA ASP A 210 -31.48 -22.44 -1.88
C ASP A 210 -31.42 -23.73 -1.02
N GLY A 211 -30.27 -24.03 -0.40
CA GLY A 211 -30.01 -25.23 0.38
C GLY A 211 -30.02 -24.99 1.89
N PRO A 212 -30.76 -25.77 2.68
CA PRO A 212 -30.81 -25.69 4.15
C PRO A 212 -29.60 -26.40 4.77
N THR A 213 -28.45 -25.76 4.75
CA THR A 213 -27.26 -26.26 5.47
C THR A 213 -26.75 -25.20 6.44
N ASP A 214 -26.36 -25.66 7.63
CA ASP A 214 -25.89 -24.92 8.82
C ASP A 214 -24.73 -23.94 8.52
N ARG A 215 -24.99 -22.90 7.74
CA ARG A 215 -24.05 -21.83 7.48
C ARG A 215 -24.15 -20.83 8.63
N ILE A 216 -23.05 -20.67 9.34
CA ILE A 216 -22.87 -19.57 10.31
C ILE A 216 -23.18 -18.28 9.55
N SER A 217 -24.12 -17.48 10.08
CA SER A 217 -24.42 -16.18 9.49
C SER A 217 -23.14 -15.36 9.47
N ARG A 218 -22.93 -14.59 8.40
CA ARG A 218 -21.79 -13.66 8.31
C ARG A 218 -21.70 -12.77 9.55
N ASP A 219 -22.84 -12.32 10.07
CA ASP A 219 -22.90 -11.48 11.26
C ASP A 219 -22.45 -12.22 12.51
N ASP A 220 -22.81 -13.49 12.66
CA ASP A 220 -22.38 -14.34 13.78
C ASP A 220 -20.86 -14.58 13.73
N ALA A 221 -20.32 -14.84 12.54
CA ALA A 221 -18.88 -15.00 12.33
C ALA A 221 -18.11 -13.72 12.71
N MET A 222 -18.62 -12.56 12.29
CA MET A 222 -18.00 -11.27 12.63
C MET A 222 -18.10 -10.97 14.12
N GLN A 223 -19.23 -11.28 14.75
CA GLN A 223 -19.38 -11.15 16.19
C GLN A 223 -18.41 -12.07 16.95
N ALA A 224 -18.18 -13.29 16.46
CA ALA A 224 -17.21 -14.22 17.04
C ALA A 224 -15.76 -13.71 16.91
N VAL A 225 -15.42 -13.07 15.79
CA VAL A 225 -14.12 -12.39 15.61
C VAL A 225 -13.94 -11.26 16.62
N VAL A 226 -14.95 -10.40 16.79
CA VAL A 226 -14.90 -9.31 17.78
C VAL A 226 -14.73 -9.88 19.18
N GLN A 227 -15.49 -10.91 19.54
CA GLN A 227 -15.40 -11.58 20.85
C GLN A 227 -14.03 -12.21 21.08
N PHE A 228 -13.42 -12.82 20.05
CA PHE A 228 -12.06 -13.36 20.14
C PHE A 228 -11.05 -12.26 20.49
N VAL A 229 -11.10 -11.13 19.79
CA VAL A 229 -10.21 -9.99 20.03
C VAL A 229 -10.45 -9.38 21.41
N GLU A 230 -11.70 -9.20 21.80
CA GLU A 230 -12.08 -8.68 23.12
C GLU A 230 -11.57 -9.57 24.25
N GLU A 231 -11.76 -10.89 24.12
CA GLU A 231 -11.33 -11.84 25.13
C GLU A 231 -9.80 -11.92 25.22
N HIS A 232 -9.09 -11.94 24.09
CA HIS A 232 -7.63 -11.91 24.08
C HIS A 232 -7.07 -10.63 24.69
N THR A 233 -7.57 -9.46 24.28
CA THR A 233 -7.13 -8.16 24.82
C THR A 233 -7.47 -7.98 26.30
N ARG A 234 -8.57 -8.59 26.78
CA ARG A 234 -8.94 -8.63 28.20
C ARG A 234 -7.96 -9.46 29.03
N VAL A 235 -7.57 -10.64 28.53
CA VAL A 235 -6.65 -11.57 29.22
C VAL A 235 -5.20 -11.09 29.13
N PHE A 236 -4.75 -10.65 27.95
CA PHE A 236 -3.38 -10.21 27.66
C PHE A 236 -3.36 -8.73 27.23
N ARG A 237 -3.53 -7.84 28.20
CA ARG A 237 -3.66 -6.39 27.96
C ARG A 237 -2.51 -5.82 27.14
N GLY A 238 -2.85 -5.18 26.02
CA GLY A 238 -1.90 -4.52 25.13
C GLY A 238 -0.96 -5.47 24.37
N ARG A 239 -1.17 -6.79 24.46
CA ARG A 239 -0.33 -7.76 23.75
C ARG A 239 -0.70 -7.85 22.27
N LEU A 240 -1.98 -8.02 21.96
CA LEU A 240 -2.46 -8.05 20.57
C LEU A 240 -2.36 -6.66 19.96
N LYS A 241 -1.50 -6.48 18.96
CA LYS A 241 -1.20 -5.18 18.32
C LYS A 241 -1.91 -5.03 16.99
N THR A 242 -2.00 -6.12 16.23
CA THR A 242 -2.47 -6.09 14.84
C THR A 242 -3.50 -7.17 14.60
N VAL A 243 -4.61 -6.78 13.95
CA VAL A 243 -5.62 -7.69 13.43
C VAL A 243 -5.81 -7.40 11.95
N GLU A 244 -5.65 -8.44 11.13
CA GLU A 244 -5.87 -8.41 9.68
C GLU A 244 -7.03 -9.33 9.31
N GLY A 245 -7.89 -8.91 8.39
CA GLY A 245 -8.68 -9.84 7.58
C GLY A 245 -7.87 -10.29 6.36
N ALA A 246 -8.17 -11.44 5.79
CA ALA A 246 -7.51 -11.89 4.58
C ALA A 246 -7.85 -10.94 3.43
N GLU A 247 -6.87 -10.20 2.94
CA GLU A 247 -7.02 -9.56 1.64
C GLU A 247 -7.22 -10.66 0.60
N GLY A 248 -8.38 -10.65 -0.08
CA GLY A 248 -8.50 -11.37 -1.33
C GLY A 248 -7.38 -10.92 -2.28
N VAL A 249 -7.12 -11.71 -3.33
CA VAL A 249 -6.04 -11.52 -4.32
C VAL A 249 -6.08 -10.14 -5.04
N SER A 250 -7.07 -9.30 -4.74
CA SER A 250 -7.06 -7.86 -5.04
C SER A 250 -7.06 -7.06 -3.73
N GLY A 251 -5.93 -6.42 -3.41
CA GLY A 251 -5.69 -5.60 -2.20
C GLY A 251 -6.55 -4.32 -2.09
N ILE A 252 -7.83 -4.40 -2.42
CA ILE A 252 -8.84 -3.34 -2.33
C ILE A 252 -9.94 -3.76 -1.34
N PHE A 253 -9.95 -4.99 -0.82
CA PHE A 253 -11.14 -5.56 -0.17
C PHE A 253 -10.90 -6.27 1.17
N LEU A 254 -10.05 -5.74 2.04
CA LEU A 254 -10.21 -6.02 3.48
C LEU A 254 -11.63 -5.67 3.96
N GLY A 255 -12.21 -4.60 3.39
CA GLY A 255 -13.59 -4.16 3.67
C GLY A 255 -14.69 -5.11 3.21
N ASN A 256 -14.38 -6.21 2.51
CA ASN A 256 -15.41 -7.16 2.10
C ASN A 256 -15.59 -8.34 3.06
N ILE A 257 -14.65 -8.62 3.97
CA ILE A 257 -14.81 -9.73 4.92
C ILE A 257 -15.38 -9.17 6.22
N ILE A 258 -14.60 -8.33 6.88
CA ILE A 258 -14.99 -7.72 8.14
C ILE A 258 -15.87 -6.52 7.84
N THR A 259 -17.09 -6.51 8.38
CA THR A 259 -17.98 -5.36 8.25
C THR A 259 -17.32 -4.13 8.87
N SER A 260 -17.58 -2.94 8.32
CA SER A 260 -16.98 -1.69 8.82
C SER A 260 -17.22 -1.47 10.31
N ASP A 261 -18.36 -1.94 10.82
CA ASP A 261 -18.73 -1.81 12.23
C ASP A 261 -17.92 -2.76 13.12
N ALA A 262 -17.78 -4.04 12.72
CA ALA A 262 -16.95 -5.00 13.44
C ALA A 262 -15.48 -4.58 13.41
N GLN A 263 -14.99 -4.10 12.26
CA GLN A 263 -13.62 -3.58 12.11
C GLN A 263 -13.37 -2.40 13.06
N ARG A 264 -14.30 -1.44 13.12
CA ARG A 264 -14.20 -0.30 14.05
C ARG A 264 -14.22 -0.73 15.51
N GLN A 265 -15.00 -1.77 15.88
CA GLN A 265 -15.00 -2.32 17.23
C GLN A 265 -13.67 -2.99 17.56
N ILE A 266 -13.16 -3.85 16.68
CA ILE A 266 -11.84 -4.50 16.82
C ILE A 266 -10.75 -3.46 17.07
N TYR A 267 -10.68 -2.41 16.24
CA TYR A 267 -9.64 -1.39 16.39
C TYR A 267 -9.74 -0.58 17.68
N ARG A 268 -10.95 -0.41 18.25
CA ARG A 268 -11.12 0.21 19.59
C ARG A 268 -10.58 -0.67 20.71
N LEU A 269 -10.59 -1.99 20.54
CA LEU A 269 -10.07 -2.96 21.51
C LEU A 269 -8.54 -3.09 21.45
N LEU A 270 -7.93 -2.89 20.27
CA LEU A 270 -6.49 -2.90 20.10
C LEU A 270 -5.82 -1.68 20.78
N PRO A 271 -4.55 -1.78 21.21
CA PRO A 271 -3.82 -0.65 21.76
C PRO A 271 -3.56 0.44 20.70
N PRO A 272 -3.35 1.70 21.12
CA PRO A 272 -2.89 2.77 20.22
C PRO A 272 -1.57 2.40 19.54
N ILE A 273 -1.39 2.86 18.30
CA ILE A 273 -0.15 2.62 17.57
C ILE A 273 0.98 3.42 18.23
N GLN A 274 2.06 2.76 18.62
CA GLN A 274 3.19 3.44 19.25
C GLN A 274 4.13 4.00 18.18
N GLN A 275 4.35 5.32 18.21
CA GLN A 275 5.29 6.05 17.35
C GLN A 275 5.24 5.63 15.86
N PRO A 276 4.04 5.68 15.22
CA PRO A 276 3.91 5.30 13.82
C PRO A 276 4.84 6.15 12.94
N LYS A 277 5.75 5.50 12.21
CA LYS A 277 6.55 6.16 11.16
C LYS A 277 5.76 6.35 9.87
N THR A 278 4.84 5.44 9.59
CA THR A 278 4.01 5.46 8.38
C THR A 278 2.56 5.25 8.75
N ILE A 279 1.69 6.11 8.25
CA ILE A 279 0.24 5.92 8.23
C ILE A 279 -0.13 5.39 6.84
N SER A 280 -0.72 4.21 6.78
CA SER A 280 -1.17 3.53 5.56
C SER A 280 -2.61 3.03 5.70
N ASN A 281 -3.19 2.47 4.62
CA ASN A 281 -4.52 1.85 4.69
C ASN A 281 -4.63 0.79 5.78
N ASN A 282 -3.53 0.08 6.07
CA ASN A 282 -3.54 -1.06 6.99
C ASN A 282 -3.66 -0.62 8.46
N ASN A 283 -3.27 0.61 8.79
CA ASN A 283 -3.30 1.11 10.16
C ASN A 283 -4.14 2.37 10.34
N TRP A 284 -4.76 2.85 9.27
CA TRP A 284 -5.58 4.06 9.28
C TRP A 284 -6.74 3.95 10.28
N ASP A 285 -7.48 2.85 10.22
CA ASP A 285 -8.66 2.69 11.06
C ASP A 285 -8.31 2.50 12.54
N GLN A 286 -7.18 1.85 12.85
CA GLN A 286 -6.61 1.79 14.20
C GLN A 286 -6.17 3.16 14.70
N LEU A 287 -5.52 3.95 13.85
CA LEU A 287 -5.19 5.34 14.15
C LEU A 287 -6.46 6.14 14.46
N MET A 288 -7.51 6.01 13.65
CA MET A 288 -8.76 6.74 13.85
C MET A 288 -9.47 6.34 15.14
N ALA A 289 -9.41 5.06 15.52
CA ALA A 289 -9.95 4.58 16.79
C ALA A 289 -9.22 5.19 18.01
N HIS A 290 -7.92 5.48 17.87
CA HIS A 290 -7.06 5.97 18.95
C HIS A 290 -6.38 7.30 18.61
N LEU A 291 -7.07 8.18 17.91
CA LEU A 291 -6.44 9.36 17.33
C LEU A 291 -5.76 10.22 18.40
N LEU A 292 -6.45 10.50 19.50
CA LEU A 292 -5.93 11.35 20.58
C LEU A 292 -4.81 10.67 21.39
N ALA A 293 -4.84 9.34 21.52
CA ALA A 293 -3.86 8.58 22.28
C ALA A 293 -2.58 8.27 21.49
N THR A 294 -2.67 8.23 20.16
CA THR A 294 -1.54 7.95 19.27
C THR A 294 -0.66 9.18 19.11
N ASP A 295 0.61 9.11 19.45
CA ASP A 295 1.56 10.18 19.18
C ASP A 295 1.97 10.20 17.69
N LEU A 296 1.60 11.28 17.00
CA LEU A 296 1.87 11.45 15.56
C LEU A 296 3.16 12.21 15.28
N ALA A 297 3.90 12.67 16.29
CA ALA A 297 5.12 13.46 16.09
C ALA A 297 6.16 12.74 15.23
N HIS A 298 6.16 11.40 15.26
CA HIS A 298 7.09 10.53 14.56
C HIS A 298 6.64 10.11 13.15
N VAL A 299 5.45 10.52 12.70
CA VAL A 299 4.92 10.16 11.38
C VAL A 299 5.74 10.85 10.31
N GLU A 300 6.41 10.05 9.48
CA GLU A 300 7.20 10.51 8.34
C GLU A 300 6.46 10.37 7.01
N SER A 301 5.53 9.43 6.90
CA SER A 301 4.81 9.16 5.65
C SER A 301 3.33 8.91 5.88
N ILE A 302 2.47 9.57 5.12
CA ILE A 302 1.04 9.26 5.03
C ILE A 302 0.76 8.83 3.60
N CYS A 303 0.33 7.58 3.41
CA CYS A 303 0.06 7.02 2.08
C CYS A 303 -1.13 6.06 2.06
N GLY A 304 -1.64 5.77 0.86
CA GLY A 304 -2.70 4.77 0.66
C GLY A 304 -4.10 5.24 1.02
N ALA A 305 -4.26 6.20 1.95
CA ALA A 305 -5.55 6.58 2.51
C ALA A 305 -6.63 6.82 1.46
N THR A 306 -7.78 6.17 1.65
CA THR A 306 -8.92 6.20 0.72
C THR A 306 -9.61 7.56 0.72
N ARG A 307 -10.53 7.76 -0.24
CA ARG A 307 -11.31 8.99 -0.35
C ARG A 307 -12.18 9.24 0.86
N GLU A 308 -12.79 8.18 1.37
CA GLU A 308 -13.67 8.19 2.54
C GLU A 308 -12.87 8.55 3.79
N GLN A 309 -11.67 7.99 3.91
CA GLN A 309 -10.73 8.27 4.99
C GLN A 309 -10.29 9.74 5.00
N TRP A 310 -9.89 10.31 3.85
CA TRP A 310 -9.54 11.73 3.78
C TRP A 310 -10.73 12.66 4.00
N ARG A 311 -11.93 12.29 3.54
CA ARG A 311 -13.17 13.05 3.82
C ARG A 311 -13.45 13.10 5.32
N HIS A 312 -13.26 11.99 6.03
CA HIS A 312 -13.40 11.95 7.48
C HIS A 312 -12.40 12.90 8.16
N VAL A 313 -11.15 12.92 7.70
CA VAL A 313 -10.11 13.83 8.24
C VAL A 313 -10.45 15.29 7.99
N ALA A 314 -10.89 15.61 6.78
CA ALA A 314 -11.25 16.99 6.41
C ALA A 314 -12.44 17.51 7.23
N ARG A 315 -13.39 16.65 7.60
CA ARG A 315 -14.60 17.02 8.37
C ARG A 315 -14.38 17.03 9.88
N GLU A 316 -13.75 16.00 10.41
CA GLU A 316 -13.79 15.69 11.85
C GLU A 316 -12.41 15.68 12.51
N SER A 317 -11.33 15.63 11.73
CA SER A 317 -9.98 15.36 12.26
C SER A 317 -8.89 16.19 11.62
N LEU A 318 -9.15 17.49 11.42
CA LEU A 318 -8.16 18.47 10.94
C LEU A 318 -6.87 18.54 11.80
N GLN A 319 -6.83 17.83 12.93
CA GLN A 319 -5.70 17.76 13.84
C GLN A 319 -4.64 16.70 13.47
N ILE A 320 -4.86 15.82 12.49
CA ILE A 320 -3.85 14.80 12.13
C ILE A 320 -2.56 15.47 11.62
N LEU A 321 -2.66 16.25 10.54
CA LEU A 321 -1.49 16.86 9.91
C LEU A 321 -0.72 17.82 10.83
N PRO A 322 -1.36 18.69 11.66
CA PRO A 322 -0.66 19.50 12.65
C PRO A 322 0.18 18.71 13.65
N ARG A 323 -0.19 17.46 13.94
CA ARG A 323 0.53 16.61 14.90
C ARG A 323 1.67 15.82 14.26
N CYS A 324 1.71 15.71 12.93
CA CYS A 324 2.76 15.02 12.18
C CYS A 324 4.01 15.90 12.01
N ARG A 325 4.78 16.09 13.09
CA ARG A 325 5.97 16.98 13.11
C ARG A 325 7.14 16.49 12.25
N SER A 326 7.22 15.18 12.01
CA SER A 326 8.27 14.55 11.21
C SER A 326 7.86 14.26 9.76
N LEU A 327 6.74 14.81 9.28
CA LEU A 327 6.16 14.43 8.00
C LEU A 327 7.09 14.78 6.82
N LYS A 328 7.55 13.75 6.11
CA LYS A 328 8.38 13.84 4.90
C LYS A 328 7.62 13.50 3.64
N ARG A 329 6.60 12.63 3.71
CA ARG A 329 5.82 12.18 2.55
C ARG A 329 4.34 12.31 2.83
N LEU A 330 3.62 13.01 1.96
CA LEU A 330 2.17 13.13 2.04
C LEU A 330 1.58 12.75 0.68
N ASN A 331 0.91 11.59 0.63
CA ASN A 331 0.02 11.22 -0.45
C ASN A 331 -1.42 11.48 0.02
N THR A 332 -2.03 12.52 -0.55
CA THR A 332 -3.36 12.98 -0.17
C THR A 332 -4.21 13.19 -1.40
N LEU A 333 -5.53 13.05 -1.23
CA LEU A 333 -6.44 13.60 -2.22
C LEU A 333 -6.42 15.12 -2.17
N ALA A 334 -6.86 15.75 -3.25
CA ALA A 334 -7.13 17.17 -3.35
C ALA A 334 -8.06 17.63 -2.20
N LEU A 335 -7.48 18.05 -1.07
CA LEU A 335 -8.23 18.54 0.09
C LEU A 335 -8.81 19.93 -0.27
N GLY A 336 -10.04 20.19 0.19
CA GLY A 336 -10.77 21.42 -0.13
C GLY A 336 -10.05 22.70 0.33
N LYS A 337 -10.58 23.87 -0.07
CA LYS A 337 -10.02 25.17 0.30
C LYS A 337 -9.88 25.30 1.82
N GLY A 338 -8.73 25.81 2.28
CA GLY A 338 -8.48 26.07 3.71
C GLY A 338 -7.92 24.88 4.50
N THR A 339 -7.75 23.70 3.90
CA THR A 339 -7.27 22.51 4.65
C THR A 339 -5.88 22.71 5.27
N PHE A 340 -5.02 23.52 4.64
CA PHE A 340 -3.68 23.85 5.15
C PHE A 340 -3.61 25.23 5.84
N ALA A 341 -4.76 25.85 6.16
CA ALA A 341 -4.78 27.16 6.83
C ALA A 341 -4.08 27.14 8.20
N TRP A 342 -4.09 25.99 8.88
CA TRP A 342 -3.38 25.81 10.15
C TRP A 342 -1.86 25.94 9.97
N ALA A 343 -1.29 25.35 8.90
CA ALA A 343 0.16 25.35 8.65
C ALA A 343 0.65 26.76 8.34
N VAL A 344 -0.17 27.51 7.59
CA VAL A 344 -0.01 28.94 7.35
C VAL A 344 0.04 29.72 8.66
N GLN A 345 -0.94 29.49 9.55
CA GLN A 345 -1.03 30.22 10.81
C GLN A 345 0.13 29.89 11.75
N GLU A 346 0.57 28.64 11.78
CA GLU A 346 1.72 28.19 12.57
C GLU A 346 3.02 28.84 12.09
N ARG A 347 3.25 28.86 10.76
CA ARG A 347 4.43 29.54 10.19
C ARG A 347 4.45 31.03 10.50
N ARG A 348 3.28 31.69 10.46
CA ARG A 348 3.15 33.10 10.85
C ARG A 348 3.50 33.33 12.32
N LYS A 349 3.05 32.46 13.23
CA LYS A 349 3.41 32.54 14.65
C LYS A 349 4.92 32.41 14.85
N GLN A 350 5.57 31.48 14.15
CA GLN A 350 7.04 31.32 14.19
C GLN A 350 7.77 32.58 13.70
N ALA A 351 7.36 33.15 12.56
CA ALA A 351 7.98 34.37 12.02
C ALA A 351 7.81 35.58 12.95
N ASN A 352 6.67 35.70 13.62
CA ASN A 352 6.43 36.75 14.61
C ASN A 352 7.28 36.55 15.89
N SER A 353 7.51 35.31 16.31
CA SER A 353 8.40 35.01 17.43
C SER A 353 9.87 35.32 17.11
N GLU A 354 10.32 35.01 15.89
CA GLU A 354 11.69 35.30 15.43
C GLU A 354 11.96 36.81 15.32
N SER A 355 10.98 37.58 14.85
CA SER A 355 11.12 39.05 14.71
C SER A 355 11.05 39.82 16.04
N GLY A 356 10.43 39.25 17.08
CA GLY A 356 10.31 39.87 18.40
C GLY A 356 11.57 39.76 19.28
N SER A 357 12.56 38.92 18.93
CA SER A 357 13.69 38.61 19.80
C SER A 357 14.96 39.44 19.54
N LEU A 358 14.97 40.35 18.57
CA LEU A 358 16.16 41.15 18.21
C LEU A 358 16.24 42.53 18.89
N GLY A 359 15.35 42.81 19.84
CA GLY A 359 15.32 44.07 20.57
C GLY A 359 15.96 43.98 21.96
N GLY A 360 17.28 43.73 22.04
CA GLY A 360 18.01 43.97 23.29
C GLY A 360 19.18 43.02 23.56
N SER A 361 20.35 43.30 23.00
CA SER A 361 21.59 43.23 23.76
C SER A 361 22.66 44.03 23.03
N ASP A 362 22.96 45.16 23.65
CA ASP A 362 24.10 46.02 23.37
C ASP A 362 25.40 45.29 23.79
N GLY A 363 26.47 45.52 23.02
CA GLY A 363 27.87 45.35 23.43
C GLY A 363 28.43 43.94 23.70
N GLY A 364 28.99 43.29 22.68
CA GLY A 364 29.85 42.11 22.87
C GLY A 364 30.73 41.82 21.67
N GLN A 365 31.87 42.51 21.56
CA GLN A 365 32.95 42.17 20.63
C GLN A 365 33.61 40.86 21.09
N GLY A 366 33.56 39.82 20.26
CA GLY A 366 34.20 38.53 20.49
C GLY A 366 34.56 37.86 19.16
N SER A 367 35.78 37.35 19.10
CA SER A 367 36.60 37.03 17.93
C SER A 367 36.04 35.94 16.99
N ILE A 368 36.38 36.15 15.71
CA ILE A 368 36.30 35.25 14.58
C ILE A 368 37.40 34.19 14.75
N ASP A 369 37.02 32.92 14.82
CA ASP A 369 37.88 31.82 14.36
C ASP A 369 36.99 30.88 13.53
N ASP A 370 37.50 30.65 12.32
CA ASP A 370 36.94 29.85 11.24
C ASP A 370 36.98 28.35 11.61
N ASP A 371 35.85 27.66 11.47
CA ASP A 371 35.80 26.21 11.28
C ASP A 371 34.71 25.89 10.24
N ASP A 372 35.18 25.74 9.00
CA ASP A 372 34.50 25.09 7.88
C ASP A 372 34.34 23.57 8.14
N ASP A 373 33.39 22.95 7.44
CA ASP A 373 33.18 21.49 7.31
C ASP A 373 32.21 20.76 8.27
N ASP A 374 30.95 21.21 8.34
CA ASP A 374 29.81 20.30 8.64
C ASP A 374 28.68 20.38 7.59
N ALA A 375 29.06 20.26 6.31
CA ALA A 375 28.12 20.23 5.17
C ALA A 375 27.35 18.89 5.04
N THR A 376 27.60 17.90 5.91
CA THR A 376 26.99 16.56 5.86
C THR A 376 25.93 16.30 6.93
N SER A 377 25.86 17.11 8.00
CA SER A 377 24.88 16.92 9.08
C SER A 377 23.47 17.47 8.76
N ALA A 378 23.35 18.44 7.85
CA ALA A 378 22.04 18.94 7.40
C ALA A 378 21.55 18.17 6.16
N ILE A 379 21.21 16.88 6.30
CA ILE A 379 20.24 16.25 5.39
C ILE A 379 18.93 17.02 5.58
N ARG A 380 18.79 18.14 4.85
CA ARG A 380 17.58 18.94 4.80
C ARG A 380 16.46 17.98 4.42
N GLN A 381 15.55 17.76 5.36
CA GLN A 381 14.45 16.81 5.21
C GLN A 381 13.65 17.18 3.97
N ALA A 382 13.84 16.39 2.92
CA ALA A 382 13.17 16.54 1.65
C ALA A 382 11.70 16.16 1.82
N LEU A 383 10.80 17.11 1.53
CA LEU A 383 9.36 16.88 1.55
C LEU A 383 8.90 16.39 0.17
N TYR A 384 8.10 15.33 0.16
CA TYR A 384 7.49 14.72 -1.01
C TYR A 384 5.97 14.89 -0.92
N LEU A 385 5.38 15.56 -1.90
CA LEU A 385 3.95 15.83 -1.96
C LEU A 385 3.38 15.15 -3.22
N ASP A 386 2.48 14.19 -3.01
CA ASP A 386 1.71 13.53 -4.06
C ASP A 386 0.23 13.87 -3.83
N ILE A 387 -0.34 14.69 -4.71
CA ILE A 387 -1.73 15.15 -4.63
C ILE A 387 -2.50 14.52 -5.77
N GLN A 388 -3.52 13.75 -5.43
CA GLN A 388 -4.36 13.08 -6.41
C GLN A 388 -5.77 13.70 -6.43
N THR A 389 -6.34 13.95 -7.62
CA THR A 389 -7.77 14.29 -7.73
C THR A 389 -8.62 13.07 -7.40
N THR A 390 -9.82 13.28 -6.88
CA THR A 390 -10.64 12.19 -6.31
C THR A 390 -11.09 11.13 -7.33
N ASP A 391 -11.08 11.47 -8.61
CA ASP A 391 -11.40 10.62 -9.76
C ASP A 391 -10.87 11.30 -11.03
N ARG A 392 -10.90 10.60 -12.17
CA ARG A 392 -10.50 11.15 -13.49
C ARG A 392 -11.52 12.15 -14.05
N GLU A 393 -12.71 12.21 -13.48
CA GLU A 393 -13.83 13.00 -14.03
C GLU A 393 -13.86 14.42 -13.45
N HIS A 394 -13.45 14.61 -12.20
CA HIS A 394 -13.44 15.91 -11.55
C HIS A 394 -12.14 16.64 -11.87
N SER A 395 -12.25 17.68 -12.69
CA SER A 395 -11.19 18.67 -12.87
C SER A 395 -11.07 19.54 -11.62
N ARG A 396 -9.84 19.85 -11.21
CA ARG A 396 -9.57 20.90 -10.23
C ARG A 396 -8.76 22.02 -10.88
N ASP A 397 -9.33 23.21 -10.90
CA ASP A 397 -8.66 24.41 -11.36
C ASP A 397 -7.73 24.94 -10.26
N LEU A 398 -6.44 25.02 -10.56
CA LEU A 398 -5.47 25.70 -9.70
C LEU A 398 -5.41 27.17 -10.10
N SER A 399 -5.64 28.04 -9.13
CA SER A 399 -5.61 29.48 -9.29
C SER A 399 -4.54 30.12 -8.41
N GLN A 400 -4.16 31.37 -8.69
CA GLN A 400 -3.24 32.11 -7.82
C GLN A 400 -3.77 32.22 -6.38
N ALA A 401 -5.10 32.26 -6.20
CA ALA A 401 -5.73 32.35 -4.88
C ALA A 401 -5.47 31.12 -4.00
N ASP A 402 -5.18 29.95 -4.58
CA ASP A 402 -4.83 28.74 -3.84
C ASP A 402 -3.46 28.83 -3.16
N PHE A 403 -2.61 29.76 -3.62
CA PHE A 403 -1.26 29.99 -3.10
C PHE A 403 -1.14 31.27 -2.28
N LEU A 404 -2.24 32.02 -2.12
CA LEU A 404 -2.27 33.22 -1.30
C LEU A 404 -2.67 32.88 0.13
N LEU A 405 -1.93 33.43 1.08
CA LEU A 405 -2.36 33.39 2.47
C LEU A 405 -3.59 34.29 2.65
N PRO A 406 -4.66 33.83 3.32
CA PRO A 406 -5.80 34.69 3.63
C PRO A 406 -5.31 35.95 4.35
N PRO A 407 -5.81 37.16 3.98
CA PRO A 407 -5.46 38.38 4.68
C PRO A 407 -5.84 38.20 6.15
N VAL A 408 -4.88 38.48 7.04
CA VAL A 408 -5.18 38.54 8.46
C VAL A 408 -5.99 39.80 8.65
N PHE A 409 -7.31 39.67 8.73
CA PHE A 409 -8.10 40.70 9.39
C PHE A 409 -7.61 40.66 10.83
N ALA A 410 -6.79 41.63 11.23
CA ALA A 410 -6.54 41.88 12.63
C ALA A 410 -7.93 42.00 13.22
N ALA A 411 -8.35 40.98 13.99
CA ALA A 411 -9.51 41.12 14.83
C ALA A 411 -9.13 42.26 15.77
N THR A 412 -9.56 43.47 15.43
CA THR A 412 -9.60 44.58 16.35
C THR A 412 -10.54 44.12 17.44
N THR A 413 -9.97 43.47 18.45
CA THR A 413 -10.54 43.36 19.77
C THR A 413 -10.61 44.80 20.29
N ASP A 414 -11.59 45.55 19.79
CA ASP A 414 -12.11 46.72 20.46
C ASP A 414 -12.79 46.20 21.71
N VAL A 415 -12.00 45.95 22.76
CA VAL A 415 -12.48 45.85 24.13
C VAL A 415 -12.94 47.25 24.51
N SER A 416 -14.11 47.62 24.00
CA SER A 416 -14.87 48.75 24.53
C SER A 416 -15.47 48.29 25.85
N THR A 417 -14.71 48.48 26.92
CA THR A 417 -15.21 48.48 28.30
C THR A 417 -16.31 49.54 28.39
N THR A 418 -17.56 49.08 28.42
CA THR A 418 -18.75 49.89 28.63
C THR A 418 -18.76 50.45 30.04
N ASN A 419 -18.37 51.72 30.20
CA ASN A 419 -18.83 52.54 31.31
C ASN A 419 -19.84 53.55 30.78
N ALA A 420 -21.10 53.33 31.15
CA ALA A 420 -22.20 54.23 30.89
C ALA A 420 -22.01 55.53 31.67
N SER A 421 -21.96 56.67 30.97
CA SER A 421 -22.40 57.93 31.54
C SER A 421 -22.93 58.84 30.44
N THR A 422 -24.21 59.17 30.61
CA THR A 422 -25.06 59.94 29.72
C THR A 422 -24.70 61.43 29.78
N THR A 423 -24.20 62.01 28.69
CA THR A 423 -24.39 63.44 28.41
C THR A 423 -24.49 63.66 26.89
N PRO A 424 -25.37 64.56 26.43
CA PRO A 424 -25.48 64.92 25.01
C PRO A 424 -24.55 66.12 24.75
N PHE A 425 -23.45 65.91 24.05
CA PHE A 425 -22.61 67.00 23.56
C PHE A 425 -22.42 66.93 22.06
N THR A 426 -22.93 67.97 21.42
CA THR A 426 -22.76 68.37 20.04
C THR A 426 -21.30 68.75 19.79
N VAL A 427 -20.58 68.01 18.94
CA VAL A 427 -19.26 68.42 18.44
C VAL A 427 -19.11 68.09 16.97
N SER A 428 -19.09 69.16 16.19
CA SER A 428 -18.17 69.49 15.09
C SER A 428 -17.73 68.38 14.13
N GLN A 429 -18.22 68.51 12.89
CA GLN A 429 -17.54 68.05 11.68
C GLN A 429 -16.15 68.70 11.59
N GLY A 430 -15.10 67.88 11.67
CA GLY A 430 -13.72 68.35 11.53
C GLY A 430 -12.78 67.17 11.31
N ALA A 431 -12.06 67.21 10.18
CA ALA A 431 -10.93 66.36 9.81
C ALA A 431 -11.22 64.86 9.56
N LEU A 432 -11.64 64.59 8.33
CA LEU A 432 -11.46 63.32 7.64
C LEU A 432 -9.95 63.06 7.45
N THR A 433 -9.26 62.56 8.48
CA THR A 433 -7.91 62.03 8.31
C THR A 433 -8.00 60.79 7.43
N LYS A 434 -7.51 60.92 6.19
CA LYS A 434 -7.18 59.83 5.27
C LYS A 434 -6.36 58.78 6.02
N HIS A 435 -7.03 57.79 6.60
CA HIS A 435 -6.38 56.57 7.03
C HIS A 435 -5.91 55.91 5.73
N ARG A 436 -4.62 56.09 5.43
CA ARG A 436 -3.91 55.43 4.35
C ARG A 436 -4.14 53.93 4.57
N GLN A 437 -5.10 53.35 3.85
CA GLN A 437 -5.25 51.92 3.72
C GLN A 437 -3.95 51.45 3.04
N GLY A 438 -2.96 51.11 3.86
CA GLY A 438 -1.77 50.43 3.38
C GLY A 438 -2.26 49.15 2.72
N ARG A 439 -2.20 49.09 1.39
CA ARG A 439 -2.47 47.87 0.65
C ARG A 439 -1.48 46.83 1.15
N SER A 440 -1.94 45.94 2.02
CA SER A 440 -1.14 44.80 2.46
C SER A 440 -0.85 43.97 1.21
N ILE A 441 0.42 43.84 0.85
CA ILE A 441 0.83 43.00 -0.28
C ILE A 441 0.42 41.56 0.06
N PRO A 442 -0.34 40.88 -0.81
CA PRO A 442 -0.73 39.49 -0.59
C PRO A 442 0.52 38.63 -0.36
N THR A 443 0.57 37.94 0.78
CA THR A 443 1.69 37.05 1.09
C THR A 443 1.45 35.70 0.43
N HIS A 444 2.41 35.22 -0.34
CA HIS A 444 2.36 33.91 -0.99
C HIS A 444 2.84 32.79 -0.05
N ILE A 445 2.28 31.59 -0.22
CA ILE A 445 2.80 30.36 0.38
C ILE A 445 4.13 30.03 -0.29
N VAL A 446 5.18 29.80 0.49
CA VAL A 446 6.48 29.31 0.00
C VAL A 446 6.85 28.05 0.76
N VAL A 447 6.97 26.91 0.07
CA VAL A 447 7.31 25.60 0.63
C VAL A 447 8.73 25.23 0.21
N GLN A 448 9.72 25.78 0.92
CA GLN A 448 11.13 25.64 0.55
C GLN A 448 11.70 24.23 0.73
N SER A 449 11.04 23.36 1.50
CA SER A 449 11.52 21.99 1.76
C SER A 449 10.99 20.98 0.74
N LEU A 450 10.08 21.39 -0.16
CA LEU A 450 9.50 20.48 -1.15
C LEU A 450 10.53 20.12 -2.22
N SER A 451 10.87 18.83 -2.31
CA SER A 451 11.79 18.30 -3.32
C SER A 451 11.07 17.53 -4.43
N ARG A 452 9.88 16.99 -4.15
CA ARG A 452 9.09 16.22 -5.12
C ARG A 452 7.64 16.67 -5.08
N LEU A 453 7.12 17.11 -6.21
CA LEU A 453 5.70 17.41 -6.43
C LEU A 453 5.14 16.44 -7.46
N VAL A 454 4.07 15.74 -7.11
CA VAL A 454 3.30 14.89 -8.02
C VAL A 454 1.86 15.36 -7.94
N LEU A 455 1.29 15.74 -9.08
CA LEU A 455 -0.11 16.08 -9.25
C LEU A 455 -0.72 15.02 -10.17
N ARG A 456 -1.51 14.11 -9.60
CA ARG A 456 -2.18 13.03 -10.35
C ARG A 456 -3.63 13.40 -10.62
N GLY A 457 -4.11 13.05 -11.80
CA GLY A 457 -5.48 13.29 -12.24
C GLY A 457 -5.67 14.64 -12.93
N ARG A 458 -6.92 15.03 -13.19
CA ARG A 458 -7.23 16.16 -14.06
C ARG A 458 -7.05 17.49 -13.34
N TRP A 459 -5.91 18.14 -13.56
CA TRP A 459 -5.59 19.46 -12.98
C TRP A 459 -5.58 20.51 -14.07
N VAL A 460 -6.39 21.56 -13.96
CA VAL A 460 -6.29 22.71 -14.89
C VAL A 460 -5.32 23.71 -14.28
N VAL A 461 -4.18 23.90 -14.93
CA VAL A 461 -3.11 24.80 -14.48
C VAL A 461 -2.83 25.79 -15.59
N ASP A 462 -3.06 27.07 -15.31
CA ASP A 462 -2.73 28.16 -16.22
C ASP A 462 -1.20 28.29 -16.37
N ASP A 463 -0.74 28.59 -17.57
CA ASP A 463 0.65 28.91 -17.92
C ASP A 463 1.25 29.99 -16.99
N ILE A 464 0.46 31.00 -16.62
CA ILE A 464 0.89 32.06 -15.69
C ILE A 464 1.22 31.48 -14.32
N LEU A 465 0.42 30.51 -13.88
CA LEU A 465 0.57 29.89 -12.58
C LEU A 465 1.80 28.98 -12.54
N LEU A 466 2.16 28.32 -13.64
CA LEU A 466 3.32 27.42 -13.70
C LEU A 466 4.61 28.12 -13.27
N THR A 467 4.85 29.35 -13.78
CA THR A 467 6.01 30.15 -13.36
C THR A 467 5.96 30.39 -11.86
N HIS A 468 4.82 30.85 -11.35
CA HIS A 468 4.68 31.16 -9.93
C HIS A 468 4.85 29.92 -9.05
N LEU A 469 4.34 28.77 -9.49
CA LEU A 469 4.37 27.51 -8.78
C LEU A 469 5.80 26.96 -8.66
N LEU A 470 6.54 26.92 -9.77
CA LEU A 470 7.89 26.38 -9.81
C LEU A 470 8.94 27.32 -9.20
N THR A 471 8.74 28.64 -9.30
CA THR A 471 9.76 29.63 -8.93
C THR A 471 9.47 30.32 -7.60
N GLY A 472 8.20 30.60 -7.31
CA GLY A 472 7.76 31.30 -6.11
C GLY A 472 7.36 30.33 -5.00
N VAL A 473 6.44 29.42 -5.29
CA VAL A 473 5.84 28.54 -4.28
C VAL A 473 6.77 27.39 -3.91
N PHE A 474 7.39 26.73 -4.90
CA PHE A 474 8.20 25.52 -4.70
C PHE A 474 9.65 25.68 -5.20
N PRO A 475 10.44 26.63 -4.67
CA PRO A 475 11.72 27.04 -5.25
C PRO A 475 12.82 25.98 -5.22
N LYS A 476 12.66 24.88 -4.46
CA LYS A 476 13.65 23.79 -4.34
C LYS A 476 13.14 22.45 -4.86
N VAL A 477 12.04 22.44 -5.61
CA VAL A 477 11.50 21.21 -6.17
C VAL A 477 12.46 20.66 -7.22
N LYS A 478 12.77 19.36 -7.12
CA LYS A 478 13.68 18.64 -8.02
C LYS A 478 12.94 17.77 -9.02
N TYR A 479 11.85 17.18 -8.56
CA TYR A 479 11.00 16.32 -9.37
C TYR A 479 9.59 16.91 -9.42
N VAL A 480 9.08 17.15 -10.61
CA VAL A 480 7.69 17.57 -10.84
C VAL A 480 7.05 16.56 -11.77
N SER A 481 5.89 16.04 -11.39
CA SER A 481 5.08 15.19 -12.25
C SER A 481 3.65 15.71 -12.26
N MET A 482 3.15 16.08 -13.44
CA MET A 482 1.81 16.61 -13.69
C MET A 482 1.19 15.85 -14.86
N ASN A 483 1.04 14.54 -14.63
CA ASN A 483 0.42 13.65 -15.61
C ASN A 483 -1.10 13.89 -15.55
N ASP A 484 -1.70 14.14 -16.70
CA ASP A 484 -3.13 14.50 -16.88
C ASP A 484 -3.50 15.96 -16.54
N SER A 485 -2.53 16.88 -16.45
CA SER A 485 -2.84 18.32 -16.32
C SER A 485 -3.26 18.96 -17.66
N GLU A 486 -4.29 19.80 -17.62
CA GLU A 486 -4.80 20.62 -18.71
C GLU A 486 -4.46 22.10 -18.50
N GLY A 487 -4.67 22.94 -19.52
CA GLY A 487 -4.42 24.38 -19.46
C GLY A 487 -2.96 24.81 -19.64
N LEU A 488 -2.02 23.87 -19.46
CA LEU A 488 -0.62 24.08 -19.76
C LEU A 488 -0.35 23.94 -21.26
N THR A 489 0.47 24.84 -21.80
CA THR A 489 0.99 24.71 -23.15
C THR A 489 2.49 24.40 -23.14
N LEU A 490 2.92 23.61 -24.12
CA LEU A 490 4.34 23.24 -24.24
C LEU A 490 5.25 24.47 -24.43
N PRO A 491 4.92 25.46 -25.30
CA PRO A 491 5.73 26.68 -25.44
C PRO A 491 5.88 27.45 -24.12
N SER A 492 4.80 27.61 -23.35
CA SER A 492 4.85 28.31 -22.07
C SER A 492 5.71 27.55 -21.07
N LEU A 493 5.56 26.23 -20.93
CA LEU A 493 6.45 25.41 -20.10
C LEU A 493 7.93 25.63 -20.45
N ILE A 494 8.28 25.55 -21.73
CA ILE A 494 9.67 25.74 -22.19
C ILE A 494 10.15 27.16 -21.90
N GLN A 495 9.30 28.16 -22.10
CA GLN A 495 9.60 29.55 -21.76
C GLN A 495 9.87 29.71 -20.25
N VAL A 496 9.05 29.12 -19.38
CA VAL A 496 9.26 29.14 -17.93
C VAL A 496 10.58 28.50 -17.56
N LEU A 497 10.89 27.33 -18.12
CA LEU A 497 12.13 26.62 -17.82
C LEU A 497 13.37 27.40 -18.29
N ARG A 498 13.31 28.03 -19.46
CA ARG A 498 14.39 28.88 -19.97
C ARG A 498 14.55 30.19 -19.21
N ALA A 499 13.45 30.86 -18.85
CA ALA A 499 13.50 32.12 -18.10
C ALA A 499 14.14 31.94 -16.71
N ASN A 500 14.11 30.71 -16.18
CA ASN A 500 14.51 30.38 -14.82
C ASN A 500 15.77 29.51 -14.75
N LEU A 501 16.79 29.81 -15.58
CA LEU A 501 18.08 29.09 -15.63
C LEU A 501 18.73 28.85 -14.25
N LYS A 502 18.54 29.77 -13.30
CA LYS A 502 19.05 29.63 -11.93
C LYS A 502 18.37 28.48 -11.18
N LEU A 503 17.07 28.31 -11.37
CA LEU A 503 16.26 27.25 -10.76
C LEU A 503 16.42 25.91 -11.49
N VAL A 504 16.73 25.94 -12.79
CA VAL A 504 17.04 24.75 -13.60
C VAL A 504 18.18 23.90 -13.01
N LYS A 505 19.06 24.48 -12.19
CA LYS A 505 20.09 23.71 -11.46
C LYS A 505 19.52 22.76 -10.40
N HIS A 506 18.26 22.94 -10.00
CA HIS A 506 17.62 22.13 -8.97
C HIS A 506 16.73 21.03 -9.53
N PHE A 507 16.26 21.16 -10.77
CA PHE A 507 15.43 20.14 -11.39
C PHE A 507 16.27 18.95 -11.85
N ASP A 508 15.85 17.76 -11.44
CA ASP A 508 16.36 16.48 -11.94
C ASP A 508 15.43 15.95 -13.03
N THR A 509 14.12 16.03 -12.83
CA THR A 509 13.13 15.43 -13.74
C THR A 509 11.81 16.21 -13.73
N ILE A 510 11.23 16.40 -14.92
CA ILE A 510 9.92 17.01 -15.12
C ILE A 510 9.10 16.06 -15.99
N GLU A 511 7.99 15.54 -15.49
CA GLU A 511 7.05 14.69 -16.22
C GLU A 511 5.73 15.45 -16.39
N ILE A 512 5.28 15.65 -17.62
CA ILE A 512 4.04 16.38 -17.88
C ILE A 512 3.22 15.64 -18.93
N GLY A 513 1.92 15.54 -18.70
CA GLY A 513 0.96 14.89 -19.61
C GLY A 513 0.65 15.65 -20.89
N LEU A 514 1.55 16.50 -21.40
CA LEU A 514 1.38 17.20 -22.68
C LEU A 514 1.63 16.26 -23.85
N SER A 515 0.94 16.49 -24.96
CA SER A 515 1.17 15.78 -26.21
C SER A 515 2.61 15.96 -26.68
N GLU A 516 3.13 14.93 -27.36
CA GLU A 516 4.43 15.03 -28.01
C GLU A 516 4.44 16.17 -29.04
N PRO A 517 5.49 17.01 -29.07
CA PRO A 517 5.61 18.04 -30.08
C PRO A 517 5.76 17.41 -31.46
N THR A 518 5.26 18.11 -32.48
CA THR A 518 5.62 17.79 -33.87
C THR A 518 7.13 17.99 -34.08
N ALA A 519 7.72 17.40 -35.12
CA ALA A 519 9.15 17.58 -35.39
C ALA A 519 9.55 19.06 -35.59
N VAL A 520 8.67 19.85 -36.22
CA VAL A 520 8.88 21.29 -36.44
C VAL A 520 8.80 22.05 -35.12
N GLU A 521 7.75 21.83 -34.34
CA GLU A 521 7.58 22.43 -33.02
C GLU A 521 8.72 22.05 -32.05
N GLY A 522 9.14 20.79 -32.07
CA GLY A 522 10.27 20.30 -31.30
C GLY A 522 11.56 21.03 -31.65
N ALA A 523 11.86 21.20 -32.94
CA ALA A 523 13.03 21.97 -33.40
C ALA A 523 12.95 23.45 -32.97
N GLU A 524 11.79 24.10 -33.13
CA GLU A 524 11.57 25.49 -32.73
C GLU A 524 11.71 25.70 -31.21
N LEU A 525 11.18 24.77 -30.43
CA LEU A 525 11.28 24.78 -28.97
C LEU A 525 12.63 24.26 -28.46
N GLY A 526 13.49 23.70 -29.32
CA GLY A 526 14.77 23.10 -28.94
C GLY A 526 14.61 21.83 -28.10
N LEU A 527 13.55 21.06 -28.34
CA LEU A 527 13.28 19.76 -27.74
C LEU A 527 13.78 18.65 -28.65
N TYR A 528 14.53 17.72 -28.08
CA TYR A 528 15.14 16.64 -28.84
C TYR A 528 14.93 15.29 -28.15
N PRO A 529 14.43 14.25 -28.85
CA PRO A 529 14.14 12.96 -28.25
C PRO A 529 15.42 12.24 -27.78
N HIS A 530 15.41 11.69 -26.56
CA HIS A 530 16.57 11.03 -25.94
C HIS A 530 17.26 9.96 -26.80
N PRO A 531 16.55 8.99 -27.46
CA PRO A 531 17.24 7.90 -28.16
C PRO A 531 18.11 8.37 -29.33
N GLU A 532 17.87 9.56 -29.85
CA GLU A 532 18.58 10.09 -31.02
C GLU A 532 19.79 10.97 -30.61
N PHE A 533 19.86 11.41 -29.35
CA PHE A 533 20.83 12.40 -28.90
C PHE A 533 21.92 11.79 -28.04
N LYS A 534 23.18 12.00 -28.41
CA LYS A 534 24.27 11.86 -27.45
C LYS A 534 24.28 13.09 -26.55
N LYS A 535 23.84 12.94 -25.31
CA LYS A 535 23.76 13.99 -24.29
C LYS A 535 25.08 14.77 -24.17
N ASP A 536 25.14 15.94 -24.81
CA ASP A 536 26.17 16.94 -24.57
C ASP A 536 25.67 17.94 -23.52
N MET A 537 26.23 17.83 -22.31
CA MET A 537 25.89 18.68 -21.16
C MET A 537 26.18 20.16 -21.37
N LYS A 538 27.00 20.54 -22.36
CA LYS A 538 27.31 21.95 -22.63
C LYS A 538 26.15 22.68 -23.29
N ILE A 539 25.41 21.98 -24.14
CA ILE A 539 24.31 22.55 -24.95
C ILE A 539 22.92 22.19 -24.43
N THR A 540 22.81 21.16 -23.59
CA THR A 540 21.56 20.75 -22.95
C THR A 540 21.41 21.32 -21.53
N PHE A 541 20.17 21.36 -21.05
CA PHE A 541 19.88 21.47 -19.63
C PHE A 541 20.11 20.15 -18.90
N HIS A 542 20.34 20.21 -17.58
CA HIS A 542 20.70 19.04 -16.79
C HIS A 542 19.51 18.14 -16.39
N TYR A 543 18.27 18.59 -16.60
CA TYR A 543 17.08 17.81 -16.29
C TYR A 543 16.57 17.03 -17.49
N THR A 544 15.80 16.00 -17.18
CA THR A 544 15.05 15.21 -18.16
C THR A 544 13.59 15.69 -18.20
N LEU A 545 13.07 15.94 -19.40
CA LEU A 545 11.65 16.26 -19.64
C LEU A 545 10.95 15.04 -20.23
N PHE A 546 9.88 14.57 -19.60
CA PHE A 546 9.02 13.52 -20.14
C PHE A 546 7.70 14.11 -20.63
N LEU A 547 7.35 13.83 -21.90
CA LEU A 547 6.08 14.18 -22.52
C LEU A 547 5.42 12.87 -22.99
N GLN A 548 4.21 12.55 -22.50
CA GLN A 548 3.52 11.28 -22.78
C GLN A 548 4.40 10.01 -22.63
N SER A 549 5.31 10.00 -21.63
CA SER A 549 6.29 8.93 -21.37
C SER A 549 7.48 8.86 -22.33
N LYS A 550 7.59 9.75 -23.32
CA LYS A 550 8.81 9.90 -24.12
C LYS A 550 9.74 10.91 -23.49
N GLU A 551 11.02 10.57 -23.50
CA GLU A 551 12.09 11.36 -22.90
C GLU A 551 12.64 12.38 -23.92
N TYR A 552 12.72 13.65 -23.50
CA TYR A 552 13.27 14.75 -24.28
C TYR A 552 14.36 15.48 -23.49
N PHE A 553 15.38 15.92 -24.22
CA PHE A 553 16.33 16.91 -23.76
C PHE A 553 15.89 18.30 -24.23
N LEU A 554 15.97 19.29 -23.33
CA LEU A 554 15.83 20.69 -23.72
C LEU A 554 17.20 21.32 -23.97
N LEU A 555 17.35 21.93 -25.14
CA LEU A 555 18.53 22.72 -25.50
C LEU A 555 18.47 24.11 -24.86
N ARG A 556 19.65 24.58 -24.43
CA ARG A 556 19.85 25.94 -23.90
C ARG A 556 19.55 27.00 -24.97
N ASP A 557 19.92 26.70 -26.20
CA ASP A 557 19.67 27.53 -27.37
C ASP A 557 18.96 26.69 -28.45
N PRO A 558 17.70 27.01 -28.81
CA PRO A 558 16.96 26.28 -29.84
C PRO A 558 17.56 26.48 -31.24
N SER A 559 18.32 27.56 -31.48
CA SER A 559 18.88 27.87 -32.80
C SER A 559 19.88 26.84 -33.31
N ILE A 560 20.43 26.00 -32.43
CA ILE A 560 21.33 24.89 -32.77
C ILE A 560 20.63 23.87 -33.70
N LEU A 561 19.31 23.70 -33.57
CA LEU A 561 18.52 22.79 -34.40
C LEU A 561 17.84 23.47 -35.58
N ALA A 562 17.84 24.81 -35.60
CA ALA A 562 17.23 25.53 -36.71
C ALA A 562 17.99 25.14 -38.00
N PRO A 563 17.29 24.65 -39.05
CA PRO A 563 17.95 24.41 -40.31
C PRO A 563 18.62 25.70 -40.75
N PRO A 564 19.84 25.64 -41.31
CA PRO A 564 20.55 26.84 -41.74
C PRO A 564 19.59 27.61 -42.65
N LYS A 565 19.19 28.82 -42.23
CA LYS A 565 18.27 29.66 -43.01
C LYS A 565 18.86 29.73 -44.41
N SER A 566 18.17 29.14 -45.38
CA SER A 566 18.54 29.25 -46.78
C SER A 566 18.65 30.75 -47.05
N ARG A 567 19.87 31.22 -47.34
CA ARG A 567 20.10 32.60 -47.76
C ARG A 567 19.29 32.80 -49.04
N GLU A 568 18.15 33.46 -48.91
CA GLU A 568 17.38 33.99 -50.05
C GLU A 568 18.12 35.13 -50.71
#